data_AF-A0A5B7AXC2-F1
#
_entry.id   AF-A0A5B7AXC2-F1
#
_cell.length_a   1.000
_cell.length_b   1.000
_cell.length_c   1.000
_cell.angle_alpha   90.00
_cell.angle_beta   90.00
_cell.angle_gamma   90.00
#
_symmetry.space_group_name_H-M   'P 1'
#
loop_
_entity.id
_entity.type
_entity.pdbx_description
1 polymer ?
#
loop_
_entity_poly.entity_id
_entity_poly.type
_entity_poly.pdbx_seq_one_letter_code
_entity_poly.pdbx_strand_id
1 'polypeptide(L)'
;MSDNLMDKVSAFGERLKIGGAEVGRKMTAGMSSMSFKMKELFQSPNQADKLVEEATAETLDDPDWATNLDLCDLINHDKINSVELIRGIKKRIMLKSPRVQYLALVLLETIAKNCEKAFSEIAAERVLDEMVKLIDDPQSVVNNRNKALMLIEAWGESSNELRYLP
;
A
#
# COMPACT_ATOMS: atom_id res chain seq x y z
N MET A 1 -56.02 13.28 -12.97
CA MET A 1 -54.79 13.43 -13.79
C MET A 1 -53.60 14.01 -13.01
N SER A 2 -53.73 14.24 -11.70
CA SER A 2 -52.72 14.87 -10.82
C SER A 2 -51.69 13.90 -10.23
N ASP A 3 -52.05 12.63 -10.08
CA ASP A 3 -51.30 11.70 -9.21
C ASP A 3 -49.96 11.29 -9.84
N ASN A 4 -49.90 11.22 -11.17
CA ASN A 4 -48.69 10.88 -11.92
C ASN A 4 -47.58 11.95 -11.82
N LEU A 5 -47.92 13.20 -11.51
CA LEU A 5 -46.96 14.30 -11.40
C LEU A 5 -46.28 14.30 -10.03
N MET A 6 -47.02 14.05 -8.95
CA MET A 6 -46.48 14.01 -7.59
C MET A 6 -45.52 12.84 -7.39
N ASP A 7 -45.81 11.69 -7.99
CA ASP A 7 -44.92 10.53 -7.93
C ASP A 7 -43.58 10.80 -8.66
N LYS A 8 -43.62 11.47 -9.81
CA LYS A 8 -42.41 11.84 -10.57
C LYS A 8 -41.57 12.89 -9.83
N VAL A 9 -42.21 13.86 -9.18
CA VAL A 9 -41.51 14.87 -8.37
C VAL A 9 -40.86 14.21 -7.15
N SER A 10 -41.54 13.25 -6.53
CA SER A 10 -41.01 12.49 -5.38
C SER A 10 -39.81 11.62 -5.77
N ALA A 11 -39.91 10.86 -6.87
CA ALA A 11 -38.82 10.04 -7.40
C ALA A 11 -37.59 10.87 -7.83
N PHE A 12 -37.83 12.06 -8.40
CA PHE A 12 -36.75 13.00 -8.73
C PHE A 12 -36.08 13.55 -7.46
N GLY A 13 -36.86 13.86 -6.43
CA GLY A 13 -36.37 14.28 -5.11
C GLY A 13 -35.53 13.22 -4.41
N GLU A 14 -35.92 11.95 -4.48
CA GLU A 14 -35.14 10.83 -3.93
C GLU A 14 -33.81 10.63 -4.67
N ARG A 15 -33.80 10.71 -6.01
CA ARG A 15 -32.56 10.63 -6.79
C ARG A 15 -31.60 11.78 -6.49
N LEU A 16 -32.10 13.00 -6.29
CA LEU A 16 -31.27 14.13 -5.86
C LEU A 16 -30.70 13.94 -4.44
N LYS A 17 -31.47 13.37 -3.51
CA LYS A 17 -30.98 13.01 -2.17
C LYS A 17 -29.86 11.97 -2.22
N ILE A 18 -30.02 10.93 -3.04
CA ILE A 18 -28.99 9.89 -3.24
C ILE A 18 -27.73 10.50 -3.85
N GLY A 19 -27.87 11.32 -4.90
CA GLY A 19 -26.76 12.03 -5.52
C GLY A 19 -26.01 12.95 -4.54
N GLY A 20 -26.74 13.69 -3.69
CA GLY A 20 -26.14 14.55 -2.66
C GLY A 20 -25.38 13.76 -1.58
N ALA A 21 -25.90 12.61 -1.15
CA ALA A 21 -25.22 11.74 -0.19
C ALA A 21 -23.95 11.11 -0.78
N GLU A 22 -23.96 10.72 -2.05
CA GLU A 22 -22.80 10.14 -2.72
C GLU A 22 -21.71 11.19 -3.02
N VAL A 23 -22.11 12.40 -3.44
CA VAL A 23 -21.19 13.54 -3.58
C VAL A 23 -20.56 13.89 -2.23
N GLY A 24 -21.35 13.92 -1.15
CA GLY A 24 -20.85 14.13 0.21
C GLY A 24 -19.82 13.09 0.64
N ARG A 25 -20.06 11.79 0.39
CA ARG A 25 -19.07 10.74 0.68
C ARG A 25 -17.79 10.90 -0.14
N LYS A 26 -17.88 11.22 -1.43
CA LYS A 26 -16.72 11.41 -2.30
C LYS A 26 -15.88 12.62 -1.87
N MET A 27 -16.53 13.73 -1.49
CA MET A 27 -15.86 14.91 -0.94
C MET A 27 -15.13 14.60 0.37
N THR A 28 -15.79 13.90 1.32
CA THR A 28 -15.17 13.49 2.59
C THR A 28 -13.99 12.53 2.37
N ALA A 29 -14.13 11.53 1.49
CA ALA A 29 -13.04 10.62 1.17
C ALA A 29 -11.85 11.35 0.53
N GLY A 30 -12.10 12.30 -0.37
CA GLY A 30 -11.08 13.15 -0.98
C GLY A 30 -10.33 14.01 0.05
N MET A 31 -11.05 14.66 0.96
CA MET A 31 -10.44 15.47 2.03
C MET A 31 -9.62 14.63 3.02
N SER A 32 -10.13 13.47 3.43
CA SER A 32 -9.39 12.54 4.29
C SER A 32 -8.10 12.09 3.61
N SER A 33 -8.15 11.66 2.34
CA SER A 33 -6.94 11.26 1.60
C SER A 33 -5.93 12.40 1.47
N MET A 34 -6.40 13.64 1.28
CA MET A 34 -5.52 14.81 1.16
C MET A 34 -4.83 15.15 2.49
N SER A 35 -5.55 15.05 3.61
CA SER A 35 -4.98 15.21 4.96
C SER A 35 -3.93 14.14 5.28
N PHE A 36 -4.20 12.87 4.94
CA PHE A 36 -3.23 11.78 5.11
C PHE A 36 -1.96 12.00 4.26
N LYS A 37 -2.11 12.34 2.97
CA LYS A 37 -0.97 12.67 2.09
C LYS A 37 -0.19 13.90 2.58
N MET A 38 -0.88 14.92 3.10
CA MET A 38 -0.24 16.12 3.62
C MET A 38 0.54 15.82 4.91
N LYS A 39 0.02 14.94 5.77
CA LYS A 39 0.73 14.49 6.98
C LYS A 39 2.01 13.72 6.66
N GLU A 40 2.02 12.91 5.61
CA GLU A 40 3.23 12.22 5.13
C GLU A 40 4.27 13.21 4.56
N LEU A 41 3.86 14.31 3.92
CA LEU A 41 4.76 15.31 3.34
C LEU A 41 5.53 16.15 4.38
N PHE A 42 5.01 16.27 5.61
CA PHE A 42 5.62 17.09 6.67
C PHE A 42 6.30 16.27 7.78
N GLN A 43 6.34 14.94 7.66
CA GLN A 43 7.12 14.10 8.56
C GLN A 43 8.59 14.13 8.15
N SER A 44 9.47 14.57 9.06
CA SER A 44 10.91 14.39 8.92
C SER A 44 11.23 12.91 8.66
N PRO A 45 12.21 12.57 7.79
CA PRO A 45 12.54 11.18 7.52
C PRO A 45 12.89 10.48 8.83
N ASN A 46 12.06 9.51 9.20
CA ASN A 46 12.32 8.71 10.40
C ASN A 46 13.47 7.73 10.11
N GLN A 47 14.03 7.14 11.16
CA GLN A 47 15.18 6.23 11.01
C GLN A 47 14.87 5.06 10.05
N ALA A 48 13.62 4.59 10.05
CA ALA A 48 13.19 3.50 9.17
C ALA A 48 13.20 3.91 7.68
N ASP A 49 12.77 5.13 7.34
CA ASP A 49 12.79 5.63 5.96
C ASP A 49 14.22 5.60 5.39
N LYS A 50 15.23 6.04 6.18
CA LYS A 50 16.64 6.02 5.75
C LYS A 50 17.16 4.60 5.50
N LEU A 51 16.88 3.68 6.41
CA LEU A 51 17.27 2.28 6.28
C LEU A 51 16.65 1.63 5.05
N VAL A 52 15.39 1.94 4.75
CA VAL A 52 14.71 1.48 3.54
C VAL A 52 15.31 2.10 2.29
N GLU A 53 15.62 3.41 2.30
CA GLU A 53 16.27 4.08 1.18
C GLU A 53 17.64 3.47 0.86
N GLU A 54 18.42 3.13 1.87
CA GLU A 54 19.72 2.46 1.75
C GLU A 54 19.56 1.04 1.18
N ALA A 55 18.69 0.22 1.77
CA ALA A 55 18.43 -1.16 1.33
C ALA A 55 17.82 -1.26 -0.09
N THR A 56 17.28 -0.16 -0.61
CA THR A 56 16.63 -0.12 -1.93
C THR A 56 17.23 0.97 -2.81
N ALA A 57 18.47 1.37 -2.57
CA ALA A 57 19.14 2.42 -3.33
C ALA A 57 19.23 2.05 -4.82
N GLU A 58 19.00 3.04 -5.69
CA GLU A 58 19.03 2.83 -7.15
C GLU A 58 20.43 2.44 -7.66
N THR A 59 21.47 2.72 -6.88
CA THR A 59 22.86 2.35 -7.14
C THR A 59 23.17 0.88 -6.88
N LEU A 60 22.25 0.12 -6.26
CA LEU A 60 22.43 -1.32 -6.03
C LEU A 60 22.13 -2.10 -7.31
N ASP A 61 23.05 -2.98 -7.69
CA ASP A 61 22.84 -3.87 -8.84
C ASP A 61 21.87 -5.02 -8.52
N ASP A 62 21.85 -5.46 -7.26
CA ASP A 62 21.09 -6.61 -6.76
C ASP A 62 20.65 -6.37 -5.30
N PRO A 63 19.72 -7.18 -4.76
CA PRO A 63 19.35 -7.10 -3.36
C PRO A 63 20.56 -7.30 -2.44
N ASP A 64 20.75 -6.37 -1.50
CA ASP A 64 21.70 -6.55 -0.42
C ASP A 64 21.11 -7.44 0.67
N TRP A 65 21.37 -8.74 0.56
CA TRP A 65 20.84 -9.73 1.49
C TRP A 65 21.34 -9.53 2.92
N ALA A 66 22.57 -9.02 3.11
CA ALA A 66 23.08 -8.74 4.44
C ALA A 66 22.24 -7.62 5.08
N THR A 67 22.09 -6.49 4.39
CA THR A 67 21.25 -5.39 4.87
C THR A 67 19.79 -5.81 5.08
N ASN A 68 19.20 -6.59 4.17
CA ASN A 68 17.81 -7.03 4.31
C ASN A 68 17.57 -7.93 5.53
N LEU A 69 18.50 -8.86 5.80
CA LEU A 69 18.42 -9.75 6.97
C LEU A 69 18.71 -8.99 8.27
N ASP A 70 19.66 -8.07 8.27
CA ASP A 70 19.92 -7.20 9.40
C ASP A 70 18.66 -6.38 9.78
N LEU A 71 17.88 -5.90 8.79
CA LEU A 71 16.60 -5.24 9.05
C LEU A 71 15.56 -6.17 9.68
N CYS A 72 15.54 -7.45 9.31
CA CYS A 72 14.69 -8.44 9.97
C CYS A 72 15.08 -8.60 11.44
N ASP A 73 16.38 -8.70 11.73
CA ASP A 73 16.90 -8.82 13.09
C ASP A 73 16.59 -7.56 13.93
N LEU A 74 16.67 -6.38 13.32
CA LEU A 74 16.30 -5.13 13.99
C LEU A 74 14.80 -5.08 14.32
N ILE A 75 13.93 -5.57 13.43
CA ILE A 75 12.49 -5.68 13.73
C ILE A 75 12.25 -6.70 14.85
N ASN A 76 12.82 -7.89 14.73
CA ASN A 76 12.56 -9.00 15.65
C ASN A 76 13.07 -8.73 17.07
N HIS A 77 14.04 -7.81 17.21
CA HIS A 77 14.53 -7.32 18.51
C HIS A 77 13.93 -5.97 18.93
N ASP A 78 12.83 -5.54 18.28
CA ASP A 78 12.12 -4.26 18.52
C ASP A 78 13.06 -3.03 18.53
N LYS A 79 14.15 -3.06 17.75
CA LYS A 79 15.11 -1.96 17.60
C LYS A 79 14.64 -0.90 16.61
N ILE A 80 13.78 -1.29 15.69
CA ILE A 80 13.12 -0.39 14.75
C ILE A 80 11.63 -0.69 14.70
N ASN A 81 10.82 0.33 14.40
CA ASN A 81 9.39 0.16 14.27
C ASN A 81 9.05 -0.46 12.91
N SER A 82 8.48 -1.67 12.94
CA SER A 82 8.13 -2.45 11.74
C SER A 82 7.05 -1.78 10.88
N VAL A 83 6.06 -1.11 11.49
CA VAL A 83 5.04 -0.33 10.78
C VAL A 83 5.68 0.83 10.01
N GLU A 84 6.63 1.53 10.62
CA GLU A 84 7.36 2.62 9.94
C GLU A 84 8.22 2.08 8.79
N LEU A 85 8.90 0.94 8.97
CA LEU A 85 9.66 0.29 7.90
C LEU A 85 8.75 -0.10 6.73
N ILE A 86 7.60 -0.74 7.00
CA ILE A 86 6.64 -1.16 5.97
C ILE A 86 6.05 0.05 5.23
N ARG A 87 5.79 1.16 5.92
CA ARG A 87 5.41 2.43 5.26
C ARG A 87 6.51 2.94 4.34
N GLY A 88 7.77 2.90 4.78
CA GLY A 88 8.92 3.21 3.95
C GLY A 88 8.97 2.35 2.70
N ILE A 89 8.85 1.03 2.84
CA ILE A 89 8.85 0.07 1.72
C ILE A 89 7.70 0.39 0.74
N LYS A 90 6.49 0.65 1.24
CA LYS A 90 5.34 1.06 0.44
C LYS A 90 5.64 2.32 -0.39
N LYS A 91 6.25 3.35 0.21
CA LYS A 91 6.67 4.56 -0.51
C LYS A 91 7.64 4.22 -1.65
N ARG A 92 8.59 3.31 -1.43
CA ARG A 92 9.54 2.87 -2.47
C ARG A 92 8.86 2.11 -3.61
N ILE A 93 7.86 1.27 -3.32
CA ILE A 93 7.05 0.56 -4.34
C ILE A 93 6.31 1.54 -5.26
N MET A 94 5.86 2.67 -4.72
CA MET A 94 5.15 3.71 -5.47
C MET A 94 6.05 4.54 -6.39
N LEU A 95 7.39 4.46 -6.25
CA LEU A 95 8.32 5.15 -7.11
C LEU A 95 8.34 4.53 -8.51
N LYS A 96 8.57 5.37 -9.53
CA LYS A 96 8.64 4.94 -10.94
C LYS A 96 10.02 4.45 -11.36
N SER A 97 10.99 4.35 -10.44
CA SER A 97 12.29 3.73 -10.73
C SER A 97 12.14 2.20 -10.71
N PRO A 98 12.40 1.50 -11.84
CA PRO A 98 12.26 0.06 -11.90
C PRO A 98 13.16 -0.66 -10.90
N ARG A 99 14.39 -0.16 -10.70
CA ARG A 99 15.36 -0.75 -9.78
C ARG A 99 14.87 -0.66 -8.35
N VAL A 100 14.53 0.55 -7.91
CA VAL A 100 14.06 0.81 -6.54
C VAL A 100 12.81 0.00 -6.23
N GLN A 101 11.86 -0.02 -7.16
CA GLN A 101 10.62 -0.76 -6.99
C GLN A 101 10.85 -2.27 -6.88
N TYR A 102 11.75 -2.84 -7.69
CA TYR A 102 12.11 -4.27 -7.58
C TYR A 102 12.76 -4.60 -6.24
N LEU A 103 13.76 -3.81 -5.82
CA LEU A 103 14.45 -4.01 -4.54
C LEU A 103 13.48 -3.88 -3.36
N ALA A 104 12.54 -2.94 -3.42
CA ALA A 104 11.50 -2.77 -2.40
C ALA A 104 10.56 -3.99 -2.31
N LEU A 105 10.18 -4.60 -3.44
CA LEU A 105 9.39 -5.83 -3.45
C LEU A 105 10.18 -7.02 -2.86
N VAL A 106 11.49 -7.10 -3.11
CA VAL A 106 12.35 -8.14 -2.51
C VAL A 106 12.52 -7.93 -1.00
N LEU A 107 12.72 -6.68 -0.56
CA LEU A 107 12.78 -6.35 0.86
C LEU A 107 11.46 -6.68 1.55
N LEU A 108 10.31 -6.32 0.95
CA LEU A 108 8.98 -6.65 1.47
C LEU A 108 8.80 -8.15 1.68
N GLU A 109 9.17 -8.96 0.68
CA GLU A 109 9.12 -10.42 0.76
C GLU A 109 10.00 -10.95 1.91
N THR A 110 11.21 -10.41 2.04
CA THR A 110 12.17 -10.83 3.06
C THR A 110 11.62 -10.56 4.46
N ILE A 111 11.09 -9.36 4.68
CA ILE A 111 10.48 -8.97 5.95
C ILE A 111 9.24 -9.82 6.24
N ALA A 112 8.36 -10.04 5.25
CA ALA A 112 7.17 -10.88 5.40
C ALA A 112 7.52 -12.32 5.83
N LYS A 113 8.60 -12.89 5.29
CA LYS A 113 9.03 -14.26 5.59
C LYS A 113 9.75 -14.43 6.92
N ASN A 114 10.33 -13.37 7.48
CA ASN A 114 11.22 -13.46 8.64
C ASN A 114 10.70 -12.73 9.88
N CYS A 115 9.63 -11.94 9.78
CA CYS A 115 9.10 -11.14 10.89
C CYS A 115 7.63 -11.49 11.15
N GLU A 116 7.32 -12.05 12.33
CA GLU A 116 5.98 -12.55 12.67
C GLU A 116 4.85 -11.51 12.53
N LYS A 117 5.13 -10.25 12.85
CA LYS A 117 4.15 -9.15 12.80
C LYS A 117 3.91 -8.59 11.39
N ALA A 118 4.80 -8.90 10.44
CA ALA A 118 4.85 -8.21 9.14
C ALA A 118 3.55 -8.33 8.36
N PHE A 119 2.93 -9.51 8.28
CA PHE A 119 1.69 -9.69 7.53
C PHE A 119 0.54 -8.81 8.02
N SER A 120 0.35 -8.73 9.34
CA SER A 120 -0.70 -7.89 9.92
C SER A 120 -0.50 -6.41 9.62
N GLU A 121 0.75 -5.97 9.55
CA GLU A 121 1.13 -4.58 9.29
C GLU A 121 1.08 -4.25 7.79
N ILE A 122 1.49 -5.18 6.92
CA ILE A 122 1.33 -5.09 5.46
C ILE A 122 -0.15 -4.90 5.11
N ALA A 123 -1.04 -5.64 5.76
CA ALA A 123 -2.47 -5.50 5.60
C ALA A 123 -2.98 -4.15 6.13
N ALA A 124 -2.60 -3.77 7.36
CA ALA A 124 -3.02 -2.52 7.98
C ALA A 124 -2.57 -1.28 7.19
N GLU A 125 -1.39 -1.33 6.59
CA GLU A 125 -0.82 -0.26 5.77
C GLU A 125 -1.30 -0.26 4.31
N ARG A 126 -2.16 -1.22 3.95
CA ARG A 126 -2.76 -1.37 2.62
C ARG A 126 -1.70 -1.48 1.51
N VAL A 127 -0.61 -2.19 1.78
CA VAL A 127 0.49 -2.35 0.80
C VAL A 127 0.02 -3.06 -0.47
N LEU A 128 -0.90 -4.03 -0.34
CA LEU A 128 -1.47 -4.75 -1.48
C LEU A 128 -2.15 -3.82 -2.48
N ASP A 129 -2.81 -2.74 -2.02
CA ASP A 129 -3.47 -1.79 -2.92
C ASP A 129 -2.46 -1.10 -3.85
N GLU A 130 -1.28 -0.76 -3.33
CA GLU A 130 -0.21 -0.16 -4.14
C GLU A 130 0.46 -1.20 -5.06
N MET A 131 0.55 -2.46 -4.63
CA MET A 131 1.03 -3.56 -5.48
C MET A 131 0.07 -3.84 -6.64
N VAL A 132 -1.25 -3.82 -6.41
CA VAL A 132 -2.25 -3.97 -7.48
C VAL A 132 -2.14 -2.81 -8.47
N LYS A 133 -1.98 -1.56 -8.00
CA LYS A 133 -1.75 -0.41 -8.89
C LYS A 133 -0.47 -0.56 -9.72
N LEU A 134 0.60 -1.11 -9.13
CA LEU A 134 1.83 -1.42 -9.85
C LEU A 134 1.59 -2.47 -10.94
N ILE A 135 0.84 -3.53 -10.63
CA ILE A 135 0.49 -4.60 -11.57
C ILE A 135 -0.38 -4.07 -12.72
N ASP A 136 -1.31 -3.16 -12.43
CA ASP A 136 -2.23 -2.60 -13.43
C ASP A 136 -1.59 -1.49 -14.28
N ASP A 137 -0.49 -0.90 -13.82
CA ASP A 137 0.19 0.18 -14.54
C ASP A 137 0.94 -0.34 -15.78
N PRO A 138 0.51 0.01 -17.01
CA PRO A 138 1.17 -0.45 -18.23
C PRO A 138 2.58 0.13 -18.41
N GLN A 139 2.94 1.19 -17.68
CA GLN A 139 4.29 1.76 -17.69
C GLN A 139 5.26 1.05 -16.73
N SER A 140 4.75 0.22 -15.81
CA SER A 140 5.60 -0.53 -14.90
C SER A 140 6.28 -1.69 -15.62
N VAL A 141 7.57 -1.90 -15.33
CA VAL A 141 8.38 -2.94 -15.98
C VAL A 141 7.81 -4.33 -15.67
N VAL A 142 7.74 -5.19 -16.69
CA VAL A 142 7.14 -6.53 -16.61
C VAL A 142 7.69 -7.36 -15.45
N ASN A 143 9.00 -7.32 -15.22
CA ASN A 143 9.63 -8.05 -14.10
C ASN A 143 9.09 -7.61 -12.73
N ASN A 144 8.82 -6.32 -12.53
CA ASN A 144 8.29 -5.81 -11.27
C ASN A 144 6.82 -6.20 -11.09
N ARG A 145 6.04 -6.13 -12.17
CA ARG A 145 4.64 -6.60 -12.19
C ARG A 145 4.56 -8.09 -11.83
N ASN A 146 5.40 -8.91 -12.46
CA ASN A 146 5.49 -10.34 -12.18
C ASN A 146 5.93 -10.62 -10.73
N LYS A 147 6.92 -9.86 -10.22
CA LYS A 147 7.37 -10.00 -8.82
C LYS A 147 6.25 -9.70 -7.84
N ALA A 148 5.50 -8.61 -8.05
CA ALA A 148 4.37 -8.26 -7.21
C ALA A 148 3.26 -9.32 -7.28
N LEU A 149 2.95 -9.82 -8.48
CA LEU A 149 1.95 -10.87 -8.67
C LEU A 149 2.32 -12.16 -7.94
N MET A 150 3.56 -12.63 -8.09
CA MET A 150 4.05 -13.84 -7.39
C MET A 150 3.94 -13.71 -5.86
N LEU A 151 4.18 -12.52 -5.31
CA LEU A 151 4.03 -12.30 -3.86
C LEU A 151 2.57 -12.38 -3.43
N ILE A 152 1.66 -11.75 -4.18
CA ILE A 152 0.22 -11.80 -3.89
C ILE A 152 -0.30 -13.24 -3.99
N GLU A 153 0.11 -13.99 -5.01
CA GLU A 153 -0.23 -15.41 -5.19
C GLU A 153 0.29 -16.25 -4.00
N ALA A 154 1.56 -16.10 -3.64
CA ALA A 154 2.16 -16.84 -2.53
C ALA A 154 1.46 -16.57 -1.19
N TRP A 155 1.04 -15.33 -0.94
CA TRP A 155 0.27 -14.96 0.26
C TRP A 155 -1.17 -15.49 0.20
N GLY A 156 -1.77 -15.54 -0.99
CA GLY A 156 -3.08 -16.14 -1.22
C GLY A 156 -3.13 -17.65 -0.96
N GLU A 157 -2.07 -18.37 -1.35
CA GLU A 157 -1.95 -19.82 -1.17
C GLU A 157 -1.60 -20.22 0.28
N SER A 158 -1.00 -19.31 1.05
CA SER A 158 -0.62 -19.52 2.45
C SER A 158 -1.83 -19.35 3.37
N SER A 159 -2.77 -20.30 3.31
CA SER A 159 -4.14 -20.23 3.85
C SER A 159 -4.32 -20.00 5.36
N ASN A 160 -3.23 -19.92 6.16
CA ASN A 160 -3.30 -19.56 7.58
C ASN A 160 -3.12 -18.06 7.86
N GLU A 161 -2.54 -17.29 6.93
CA GLU A 161 -2.26 -15.85 7.06
C GLU A 161 -3.38 -14.97 6.48
N LEU A 162 -4.32 -15.59 5.76
CA LEU A 162 -5.51 -14.95 5.15
C LEU A 162 -6.48 -14.30 6.15
N ARG A 163 -6.32 -14.48 7.47
CA ARG A 163 -7.19 -13.82 8.46
C ARG A 163 -7.04 -12.29 8.49
N TYR A 164 -5.98 -11.76 7.88
CA TYR A 164 -5.65 -10.35 7.94
C TYR A 164 -5.92 -9.58 6.65
N LEU A 165 -6.22 -10.27 5.54
CA LEU A 165 -6.60 -9.61 4.28
C LEU A 165 -8.13 -9.42 4.22
N PRO A 166 -8.61 -8.25 3.77
CA PRO A 166 -10.04 -7.96 3.67
C PRO A 166 -10.77 -8.84 2.63
#